data_AF-A0A9X0X1E4-F1
#
_entry.id   AF-A0A9X0X1E4-F1
#
_cell.length_a   1.000
_cell.length_b   1.000
_cell.length_c   1.000
_cell.angle_alpha   90.00
_cell.angle_beta   90.00
_cell.angle_gamma   90.00
#
_symmetry.space_group_name_H-M   'P 1'
#
loop_
_entity.id
_entity.type
_entity.pdbx_description
1 polymer ?
#
loop_
_entity_poly.entity_id
_entity_poly.type
_entity_poly.pdbx_seq_one_letter_code
_entity_poly.pdbx_strand_id
1 'polypeptide(L)'
;MHDTNLLQLIIDDFAPAQHLLELLQTESLALHGRDMPLLEDILAQKQAMIILLEQHGRKRSEILTSLNLPTNRQGLEQLASHSSIGDQLLAQSDVLTDLLAQCQAANVNNGQSILVQQAATANQLKILTGGEPPALYDARGSTSKLAKPRPLSQA
;
A
#
# COMPACT_ATOMS: atom_id res chain seq x y z
N MET A 1 -3.31 -0.93 -35.20
CA MET A 1 -2.95 -2.08 -34.34
C MET A 1 -2.52 -1.67 -32.93
N HIS A 2 -2.09 -0.43 -32.68
CA HIS A 2 -1.74 0.05 -31.33
C HIS A 2 -2.94 0.07 -30.36
N ASP A 3 -4.13 0.40 -30.85
CA ASP A 3 -5.34 0.49 -30.03
C ASP A 3 -5.73 -0.87 -29.44
N THR A 4 -5.64 -1.94 -30.23
CA THR A 4 -5.95 -3.31 -29.79
C THR A 4 -4.91 -3.80 -28.78
N ASN A 5 -3.64 -3.44 -28.97
CA ASN A 5 -2.58 -3.77 -28.03
C ASN A 5 -2.78 -3.03 -26.68
N LEU A 6 -3.14 -1.75 -26.72
CA LEU A 6 -3.44 -0.98 -25.52
C LEU A 6 -4.64 -1.54 -24.77
N LEU A 7 -5.71 -1.91 -25.50
CA LEU A 7 -6.88 -2.56 -24.91
C LEU A 7 -6.50 -3.88 -24.24
N GLN A 8 -5.68 -4.70 -24.89
CA GLN A 8 -5.21 -5.96 -24.29
C GLN A 8 -4.41 -5.72 -23.01
N LEU A 9 -3.50 -4.73 -22.99
CA LEU A 9 -2.76 -4.37 -21.78
C LEU A 9 -3.66 -3.91 -20.63
N ILE A 10 -4.73 -3.16 -20.93
CA ILE A 10 -5.72 -2.76 -19.92
C ILE A 10 -6.48 -3.99 -19.39
N ILE A 11 -6.83 -4.93 -20.27
CA ILE A 11 -7.50 -6.17 -19.88
C ILE A 11 -6.58 -7.04 -19.01
N ASP A 12 -5.31 -7.14 -19.38
CA ASP A 12 -4.29 -7.92 -18.67
C ASP A 12 -3.97 -7.33 -17.29
N ASP A 13 -4.26 -6.04 -17.06
CA ASP A 13 -4.11 -5.38 -15.76
C ASP A 13 -5.21 -5.73 -14.75
N PHE A 14 -6.38 -6.24 -15.20
CA PHE A 14 -7.46 -6.56 -14.27
C PHE A 14 -7.11 -7.68 -13.31
N ALA A 15 -6.56 -8.79 -13.81
CA ALA A 15 -6.19 -9.94 -13.00
C ALA A 15 -5.19 -9.56 -11.87
N PRO A 16 -4.05 -8.89 -12.16
CA PRO A 16 -3.12 -8.50 -11.10
C PRO A 16 -3.68 -7.41 -10.17
N ALA A 17 -4.52 -6.50 -10.66
CA ALA A 17 -5.16 -5.50 -9.80
C ALA A 17 -6.22 -6.11 -8.86
N GLN A 18 -7.00 -7.08 -9.32
CA GLN A 18 -7.94 -7.83 -8.49
C GLN A 18 -7.21 -8.66 -7.44
N HIS A 19 -6.17 -9.39 -7.85
CA HIS A 19 -5.35 -10.16 -6.92
C HIS A 19 -4.68 -9.25 -5.88
N LEU A 20 -4.19 -8.08 -6.27
CA LEU A 20 -3.66 -7.08 -5.34
C LEU A 20 -4.72 -6.63 -4.32
N LEU A 21 -5.96 -6.40 -4.76
CA LEU A 21 -7.06 -6.04 -3.86
C LEU A 21 -7.35 -7.15 -2.86
N GLU A 22 -7.42 -8.40 -3.30
CA GLU A 22 -7.63 -9.57 -2.44
C GLU A 22 -6.51 -9.73 -1.42
N LEU A 23 -5.26 -9.53 -1.84
CA LEU A 23 -4.10 -9.55 -0.94
C LEU A 23 -4.19 -8.44 0.11
N LEU A 24 -4.61 -7.22 -0.26
CA LEU A 24 -4.80 -6.11 0.68
C LEU A 24 -5.94 -6.37 1.67
N GLN A 25 -7.04 -7.00 1.23
CA GLN A 25 -8.12 -7.40 2.12
C GLN A 25 -7.66 -8.48 3.10
N THR A 26 -6.88 -9.47 2.62
CA THR A 26 -6.30 -10.52 3.45
C THR A 26 -5.27 -9.95 4.43
N GLU A 27 -4.45 -8.99 4.00
CA GLU A 27 -3.50 -8.25 4.86
C GLU A 27 -4.25 -7.58 6.01
N SER A 28 -5.40 -6.96 5.73
CA SER A 28 -6.24 -6.35 6.76
C SER A 28 -6.63 -7.35 7.85
N LEU A 29 -7.09 -8.54 7.46
CA LEU A 29 -7.44 -9.61 8.41
C LEU A 29 -6.23 -10.14 9.18
N ALA A 30 -5.11 -10.37 8.48
CA ALA A 30 -3.87 -10.84 9.08
C ALA A 30 -3.28 -9.85 10.09
N LEU A 31 -3.39 -8.54 9.82
CA LEU A 31 -3.00 -7.48 10.75
C LEU A 31 -3.81 -7.53 12.04
N HIS A 32 -5.11 -7.80 11.98
CA HIS A 32 -5.95 -7.95 13.18
C HIS A 32 -5.59 -9.21 13.97
N GLY A 33 -5.32 -10.32 13.27
CA GLY A 33 -4.89 -11.60 13.86
C GLY A 33 -3.45 -11.61 14.36
N ARG A 34 -2.63 -10.62 13.99
CA ARG A 34 -1.17 -10.56 14.23
C ARG A 34 -0.43 -11.79 13.70
N ASP A 35 -0.88 -12.31 12.56
CA ASP A 35 -0.28 -13.48 11.91
C ASP A 35 0.95 -13.05 11.10
N MET A 36 2.10 -13.01 11.76
CA MET A 36 3.35 -12.51 11.15
C MET A 36 3.82 -13.38 9.96
N PRO A 37 3.79 -14.72 10.02
CA PRO A 37 4.12 -15.56 8.85
C PRO A 37 3.24 -15.28 7.64
N LEU A 38 1.93 -15.11 7.84
CA LEU A 38 1.02 -14.79 6.75
C LEU A 38 1.29 -13.39 6.16
N LEU A 39 1.63 -12.41 6.99
CA LEU A 39 1.97 -11.07 6.53
C LEU A 39 3.24 -11.04 5.65
N GLU A 40 4.24 -11.88 5.94
CA GLU A 40 5.45 -11.98 5.12
C GLU A 40 5.16 -12.56 3.73
N ASP A 41 4.32 -13.60 3.65
CA ASP A 41 3.89 -14.19 2.37
C ASP A 41 3.08 -13.18 1.54
N ILE A 42 2.11 -12.50 2.18
CA ILE A 42 1.32 -11.44 1.54
C ILE A 42 2.21 -10.31 1.01
N LEU A 43 3.24 -9.90 1.76
CA LEU A 43 4.17 -8.86 1.34
C LEU A 43 4.91 -9.26 0.05
N ALA A 44 5.41 -10.50 -0.03
CA ALA A 44 6.11 -11.00 -1.21
C ALA A 44 5.19 -11.02 -2.44
N GLN A 45 3.95 -11.50 -2.29
CA GLN A 45 2.97 -11.55 -3.37
C GLN A 45 2.54 -10.15 -3.82
N LYS A 46 2.31 -9.23 -2.86
CA LYS A 46 1.99 -7.82 -3.14
C LYS A 46 3.09 -7.14 -3.96
N GLN A 47 4.36 -7.37 -3.60
CA GLN A 47 5.49 -6.80 -4.34
C GLN A 47 5.55 -7.31 -5.79
N ALA A 48 5.28 -8.60 -6.01
CA ALA A 48 5.23 -9.16 -7.37
C ALA A 48 4.12 -8.51 -8.22
N MET A 49 2.93 -8.30 -7.64
CA MET A 49 1.82 -7.65 -8.35
C MET A 49 2.11 -6.18 -8.67
N ILE A 50 2.72 -5.44 -7.74
CA ILE A 50 3.11 -4.03 -7.97
C ILE A 50 4.08 -3.93 -9.14
N ILE A 51 5.11 -4.80 -9.18
CA ILE A 51 6.10 -4.81 -10.26
C ILE A 51 5.42 -5.09 -11.61
N LEU A 52 4.48 -6.03 -11.65
CA LEU A 52 3.76 -6.37 -12.88
C LEU A 52 2.90 -5.20 -13.39
N LEU A 53 2.11 -4.59 -12.50
CA LEU A 53 1.27 -3.43 -12.83
C LEU A 53 2.12 -2.22 -13.28
N GLU A 54 3.30 -2.01 -12.66
CA GLU A 54 4.22 -0.97 -13.08
C GLU A 54 4.77 -1.22 -14.49
N GLN A 55 5.15 -2.47 -14.80
CA GLN A 55 5.61 -2.84 -16.14
C GLN A 55 4.53 -2.59 -17.20
N HIS A 56 3.28 -2.96 -16.91
CA HIS A 56 2.16 -2.71 -17.81
C HIS A 56 1.88 -1.20 -17.96
N GLY A 57 1.93 -0.44 -16.87
CA GLY A 57 1.82 1.02 -16.88
C GLY A 57 2.88 1.69 -17.76
N ARG A 58 4.13 1.23 -17.69
CA ARG A 58 5.23 1.70 -18.56
C ARG A 58 4.94 1.38 -20.04
N LYS A 59 4.57 0.14 -20.36
CA LYS A 59 4.22 -0.26 -21.74
C LYS A 59 3.09 0.60 -22.33
N ARG A 60 2.02 0.87 -21.56
CA ARG A 60 0.94 1.76 -22.01
C ARG A 60 1.45 3.18 -22.27
N SER A 61 2.30 3.70 -21.39
CA SER A 61 2.89 5.03 -21.54
C SER A 61 3.80 5.13 -22.76
N GLU A 62 4.58 4.07 -23.03
CA GLU A 62 5.41 3.97 -24.23
C GLU A 62 4.58 3.97 -25.51
N ILE A 63 3.44 3.26 -25.53
CA ILE A 63 2.51 3.26 -26.67
C ILE A 63 1.97 4.67 -26.92
N LEU A 64 1.45 5.35 -25.90
CA LEU A 64 0.95 6.72 -26.03
C LEU A 64 2.05 7.69 -26.49
N THR A 65 3.26 7.56 -25.93
CA THR A 65 4.42 8.36 -26.31
C THR A 65 4.82 8.14 -27.77
N SER A 66 4.80 6.88 -28.25
CA SER A 66 5.11 6.54 -29.65
C SER A 66 4.13 7.16 -30.65
N LEU A 67 2.93 7.49 -30.19
CA LEU A 67 1.88 8.15 -30.96
C LEU A 67 1.90 9.68 -30.80
N ASN A 68 2.89 10.23 -30.10
CA ASN A 68 2.98 11.65 -29.70
C ASN A 68 1.76 12.13 -28.91
N LEU A 69 1.13 11.22 -28.16
CA LEU A 69 -0.01 11.53 -27.30
C LEU A 69 0.44 11.72 -25.85
N PRO A 70 -0.27 12.54 -25.07
CA PRO A 70 -0.05 12.63 -23.63
C PRO A 70 -0.21 11.26 -22.95
N THR A 71 0.65 10.94 -21.98
CA THR A 71 0.59 9.67 -21.21
C THR A 71 -0.44 9.73 -20.07
N ASN A 72 -1.59 10.34 -20.35
CA ASN A 72 -2.66 10.57 -19.39
C ASN A 72 -4.01 10.25 -20.03
N ARG A 73 -5.09 10.45 -19.26
CA ARG A 73 -6.45 10.22 -19.74
C ARG A 73 -6.79 11.00 -21.02
N GLN A 74 -6.29 12.23 -21.18
CA GLN A 74 -6.56 13.00 -22.40
C GLN A 74 -5.92 12.37 -23.63
N GLY A 75 -4.70 11.82 -23.52
CA GLY A 75 -4.09 11.11 -24.64
C GLY A 75 -4.82 9.80 -24.98
N LEU A 76 -5.38 9.14 -23.97
CA LEU A 76 -6.25 7.98 -24.17
C LEU A 76 -7.54 8.34 -24.93
N GLU A 77 -8.19 9.45 -24.56
CA GLU A 77 -9.39 9.97 -25.22
C GLU A 77 -9.10 10.40 -26.68
N GLN A 78 -7.95 11.03 -26.91
CA GLN A 78 -7.50 11.36 -28.26
C GLN A 78 -7.32 10.11 -29.13
N LEU A 79 -6.69 9.06 -28.59
CA LEU A 79 -6.56 7.78 -29.30
C LEU A 79 -7.93 7.15 -29.58
N ALA A 80 -8.82 7.15 -28.59
CA ALA A 80 -10.15 6.58 -28.68
C ALA A 80 -11.00 7.27 -29.76
N SER A 81 -10.89 8.60 -29.91
CA SER A 81 -11.64 9.36 -30.91
C SER A 81 -11.36 8.97 -32.37
N HIS A 82 -10.20 8.35 -32.62
CA HIS A 82 -9.76 7.93 -33.95
C HIS A 82 -9.85 6.40 -34.14
N SER A 83 -10.33 5.67 -33.13
CA SER A 83 -10.37 4.21 -33.12
C SER A 83 -11.79 3.67 -33.12
N SER A 84 -12.01 2.56 -33.84
CA SER A 84 -13.29 1.84 -33.82
C SER A 84 -13.58 1.14 -32.49
N ILE A 85 -12.55 0.95 -31.65
CA ILE A 85 -12.66 0.35 -30.31
C ILE A 85 -12.51 1.39 -29.19
N GLY A 86 -12.62 2.68 -29.52
CA GLY A 86 -12.39 3.78 -28.58
C GLY A 86 -13.30 3.72 -27.34
N ASP A 87 -14.60 3.49 -27.55
CA ASP A 87 -15.58 3.41 -26.45
C ASP A 87 -15.26 2.27 -25.47
N GLN A 88 -14.88 1.11 -25.99
CA GLN A 88 -14.49 -0.04 -25.17
C GLN A 88 -13.20 0.25 -24.39
N LEU A 89 -12.24 0.91 -25.02
CA LEU A 89 -10.96 1.25 -24.41
C LEU A 89 -11.11 2.27 -23.28
N LEU A 90 -11.97 3.28 -23.45
CA LEU A 90 -12.30 4.23 -22.38
C LEU A 90 -13.05 3.54 -21.24
N ALA A 91 -14.07 2.74 -21.54
CA ALA A 91 -14.83 2.02 -20.54
C ALA A 91 -13.95 1.07 -19.69
N GLN A 92 -13.06 0.31 -20.33
CA GLN A 92 -12.15 -0.59 -19.59
C GLN A 92 -11.12 0.20 -18.78
N SER A 93 -10.63 1.33 -19.30
CA SER A 93 -9.75 2.21 -18.53
C SER A 93 -10.43 2.79 -17.28
N ASP A 94 -11.72 3.11 -17.37
CA ASP A 94 -12.52 3.58 -16.23
C ASP A 94 -12.62 2.52 -15.15
N VAL A 95 -12.99 1.29 -15.54
CA VAL A 95 -13.10 0.16 -14.61
C VAL A 95 -11.76 -0.12 -13.94
N LEU A 96 -10.65 -0.07 -14.69
CA LEU A 96 -9.32 -0.28 -14.13
C LEU A 96 -8.92 0.84 -13.17
N THR A 97 -9.25 2.09 -13.50
CA THR A 97 -8.97 3.24 -12.63
C THR A 97 -9.70 3.12 -11.30
N ASP A 98 -10.98 2.71 -11.32
CA ASP A 98 -11.76 2.47 -10.11
C ASP A 98 -11.15 1.35 -9.26
N LEU A 99 -10.78 0.23 -9.89
CA LEU A 99 -10.15 -0.89 -9.20
C LEU A 99 -8.83 -0.49 -8.53
N LEU A 100 -7.98 0.29 -9.20
CA LEU A 100 -6.73 0.79 -8.62
C LEU A 100 -7.00 1.78 -7.47
N ALA A 101 -8.06 2.59 -7.55
CA ALA A 101 -8.49 3.45 -6.45
C ALA A 101 -8.95 2.64 -5.23
N GLN A 102 -9.65 1.52 -5.44
CA GLN A 102 -10.02 0.58 -4.36
C GLN A 102 -8.77 -0.04 -3.71
N CYS A 103 -7.78 -0.46 -4.49
CA CYS A 103 -6.49 -0.94 -3.97
C CYS A 103 -5.79 0.14 -3.13
N GLN A 104 -5.75 1.38 -3.61
CA GLN A 104 -5.15 2.49 -2.87
C GLN A 104 -5.85 2.71 -1.53
N ALA A 105 -7.19 2.74 -1.51
CA ALA A 105 -7.98 2.91 -0.29
C ALA A 105 -7.73 1.79 0.72
N ALA A 106 -7.72 0.52 0.27
CA ALA A 106 -7.41 -0.62 1.12
C ALA A 106 -6.00 -0.53 1.73
N ASN A 107 -5.00 -0.16 0.92
CA ASN A 107 -3.63 0.00 1.40
C ASN A 107 -3.49 1.14 2.43
N VAL A 108 -4.20 2.26 2.24
CA VAL A 108 -4.21 3.36 3.23
C VAL A 108 -4.80 2.89 4.56
N ASN A 109 -5.90 2.14 4.53
CA ASN A 109 -6.55 1.59 5.73
C ASN A 109 -5.63 0.61 6.48
N ASN A 110 -4.93 -0.25 5.75
CA ASN A 110 -3.95 -1.17 6.34
C ASN A 110 -2.77 -0.40 6.95
N GLY A 111 -2.26 0.62 6.27
CA GLY A 111 -1.20 1.50 6.80
C GLY A 111 -1.60 2.20 8.10
N GLN A 112 -2.83 2.71 8.20
CA GLN A 112 -3.35 3.29 9.43
C GLN A 112 -3.42 2.27 10.57
N SER A 113 -3.88 1.04 10.27
CA SER A 113 -3.95 -0.05 11.25
C SER A 113 -2.57 -0.41 11.79
N ILE A 114 -1.56 -0.49 10.94
CA ILE A 114 -0.16 -0.74 11.32
C ILE A 114 0.34 0.36 12.28
N LEU A 115 0.12 1.64 11.96
CA LEU A 115 0.55 2.76 12.81
C LEU A 115 -0.08 2.70 14.21
N VAL A 116 -1.37 2.40 14.28
CA VAL A 116 -2.09 2.25 15.57
C VAL A 116 -1.49 1.09 16.37
N GLN A 117 -1.24 -0.06 15.73
CA GLN A 117 -0.66 -1.23 16.38
C GLN A 117 0.77 -0.98 16.88
N GLN A 118 1.59 -0.28 16.10
CA GLN A 118 2.94 0.13 16.51
C GLN A 118 2.89 1.04 17.74
N ALA A 119 2.01 2.03 17.76
CA ALA A 119 1.84 2.94 18.91
C ALA A 119 1.39 2.18 20.18
N ALA A 120 0.42 1.26 20.05
CA ALA A 120 -0.03 0.43 21.15
C ALA A 120 1.09 -0.47 21.70
N THR A 121 1.86 -1.10 20.81
CA THR A 121 3.00 -1.97 21.18
C THR A 121 4.12 -1.19 21.85
N ALA A 122 4.46 -0.01 21.33
CA ALA A 122 5.46 0.88 21.94
C ALA A 122 5.06 1.29 23.36
N ASN A 123 3.77 1.60 23.57
CA ASN A 123 3.26 1.91 24.91
C ASN A 123 3.31 0.69 25.84
N GLN A 124 2.94 -0.50 25.36
CA GLN A 124 3.04 -1.74 26.13
C GLN A 124 4.49 -2.03 26.56
N LEU A 125 5.45 -1.89 25.64
CA LEU A 125 6.88 -2.02 25.94
C LEU A 125 7.33 -0.97 26.96
N LYS A 126 6.89 0.28 26.83
CA LYS A 126 7.19 1.35 27.80
C LYS A 126 6.71 1.00 29.21
N ILE A 127 5.50 0.43 29.33
CA ILE A 127 4.94 -0.02 30.62
C ILE A 127 5.78 -1.18 31.19
N LEU A 128 6.05 -2.20 30.39
CA LEU A 128 6.80 -3.39 30.82
C LEU A 128 8.26 -3.08 31.19
N THR A 129 8.88 -2.12 30.52
CA THR A 129 10.27 -1.69 30.77
C THR A 129 10.40 -0.63 31.88
N GLY A 130 9.28 -0.24 32.51
CA GLY A 130 9.27 0.66 33.66
C GLY A 130 9.41 2.15 33.33
N GLY A 131 9.28 2.55 32.06
CA GLY A 131 9.33 3.96 31.63
C GLY A 131 10.58 4.72 32.06
N GLU A 132 10.54 6.05 31.90
CA GLU A 132 11.51 6.94 32.55
C GLU A 132 11.02 7.17 33.99
N PRO A 133 11.82 6.91 35.03
CA PRO A 133 11.38 7.13 36.40
C PRO A 133 11.07 8.62 36.60
N PRO A 134 9.92 8.98 37.21
CA PRO A 134 9.63 10.37 37.51
C PRO A 134 10.74 10.92 38.39
N ALA A 135 11.21 12.12 38.07
CA ALA A 135 12.19 12.79 38.92
C ALA A 135 11.49 13.14 40.24
N LEU A 136 11.85 12.45 41.31
CA LEU A 136 11.29 12.72 42.63
C LEU A 136 11.97 13.97 43.19
N TYR A 137 11.21 14.78 43.90
CA TYR A 137 11.76 15.90 44.66
C TYR A 137 12.63 15.36 45.81
N ASP A 138 13.86 15.81 45.90
CA ASP A 138 14.71 15.60 47.07
C ASP A 138 14.21 16.45 48.24
N ALA A 139 14.72 16.18 49.45
CA ALA A 139 14.35 16.93 50.66
C ALA A 139 14.70 18.44 50.61
N ARG A 140 15.37 18.91 49.54
CA ARG A 140 15.73 20.31 49.29
C ARG A 140 14.89 20.94 48.17
N GLY A 141 13.89 20.23 47.62
CA GLY A 141 13.04 20.73 46.56
C GLY A 141 13.68 20.70 45.15
N SER A 142 14.77 19.95 44.96
CA SER A 142 15.40 19.73 43.64
C SER A 142 15.00 18.36 43.07
N THR A 143 14.96 18.22 41.75
CA THR A 143 14.60 16.95 41.09
C THR A 143 15.78 15.99 41.07
N SER A 144 15.64 14.80 41.67
CA SER A 144 16.64 13.74 41.65
C SER A 144 16.22 12.60 40.73
N LYS A 145 17.13 12.11 39.88
CA LYS A 145 16.88 10.94 39.03
C LYS A 145 16.94 9.67 39.87
N LEU A 146 15.82 8.96 39.98
CA LEU A 146 15.77 7.66 40.63
C LEU A 146 16.66 6.65 39.89
N ALA A 147 17.37 5.80 40.63
CA ALA A 147 18.12 4.69 40.05
C ALA A 147 17.16 3.74 39.33
N LYS A 148 17.43 3.47 38.05
CA LYS A 148 16.59 2.68 37.15
C LYS A 148 16.50 1.23 37.66
N PRO A 149 15.30 0.68 37.93
CA PRO A 149 15.18 -0.75 38.25
C PRO A 149 15.64 -1.59 37.06
N ARG A 150 16.39 -2.67 37.32
CA ARG A 150 16.94 -3.55 36.27
C ARG A 150 15.79 -4.27 35.54
N PRO A 151 15.84 -4.38 34.20
CA PRO A 151 14.83 -5.08 33.44
C PRO A 151 14.79 -6.58 33.79
N LEU A 152 13.60 -7.16 33.77
CA LEU A 152 13.31 -8.57 34.08
C LEU A 152 14.02 -9.57 33.16
N SER A 153 14.62 -9.13 32.05
CA SER A 153 15.42 -9.97 31.14
C SER A 153 16.80 -10.35 31.67
N GLN A 154 17.16 -9.93 32.90
CA GLN A 154 18.43 -10.24 33.57
C GLN A 154 18.26 -11.09 34.84
N ALA A 155 17.15 -11.82 34.99
CA ALA A 155 16.91 -12.74 36.10
C ALA A 155 17.22 -14.20 35.71
#